data_AF-A0A849WI77-F1
#
_entry.id   AF-A0A849WI77-F1
#
_cell.length_a   1.000
_cell.length_b   1.000
_cell.length_c   1.000
_cell.angle_alpha   90.00
_cell.angle_beta   90.00
_cell.angle_gamma   90.00
#
_symmetry.space_group_name_H-M   'P 1'
#
loop_
_entity.id
_entity.type
_entity.pdbx_description
1 polymer ?
#
loop_
_entity_poly.entity_id
_entity_poly.type
_entity_poly.pdbx_seq_one_letter_code
_entity_poly.pdbx_strand_id
1 'polypeptide(L)'
;MNFFLKFFIFTILVLFSLNEAYSESKSFLVQVRELEKSGDDLGIRILVRKNFKKKLSVKDWFEVRKLLMKRPKVGFDAITAWDRQISLKSTSLEKESDKILQFLDKADEYSLNKEYEKSFEMYQRAAKYFKTSNKGRIPKGNQQLYLNIIHQMARSLYGQKRFNEALEVYDWISPVYPQIRQVLFEKMWTSFRAGKYDVALGTIASQQSGYFSEYLHPESYLIKIYMFKRLCRKKDINYTIEAIKKYLAVLKNGKFTYLEWAKTDLYYMSLAQLIESGQTKVDNNAYINEKDRLDEIKKIQESLKERFKVQKEILQAQLERVYGYATLALGNDQEVLKGLESLPDSKVIEKKAYIAWPASDAEEWLDEIGSHVYIGKSECQSTALNNENNKDKKE
;
A
#
# COMPACT_ATOMS: atom_id res chain seq x y z
N MET A 1 24.11 17.25 82.72
CA MET A 1 22.86 17.34 81.93
C MET A 1 23.06 18.23 80.69
N ASN A 2 24.04 17.92 79.81
CA ASN A 2 24.27 18.70 78.57
C ASN A 2 25.12 17.98 77.50
N PHE A 3 25.27 16.66 77.60
CA PHE A 3 26.07 15.88 76.63
C PHE A 3 25.26 14.79 75.92
N PHE A 4 24.20 14.27 76.55
CA PHE A 4 23.34 13.24 75.96
C PHE A 4 22.30 13.78 74.96
N LEU A 5 21.93 15.06 75.03
CA LEU A 5 20.90 15.64 74.15
C LEU A 5 21.43 16.04 72.75
N LYS A 6 22.75 16.27 72.61
CA LYS A 6 23.36 16.61 71.32
C LYS A 6 23.62 15.40 70.42
N PHE A 7 23.77 14.20 70.99
CA PHE A 7 24.00 13.00 70.19
C PHE A 7 22.72 12.46 69.54
N PHE A 8 21.57 12.64 70.19
CA PHE A 8 20.28 12.15 69.68
C PHE A 8 19.71 12.99 68.52
N ILE A 9 20.06 14.28 68.45
CA ILE A 9 19.61 15.16 67.35
C ILE A 9 20.45 14.94 66.09
N PHE A 10 21.69 14.45 66.20
CA PHE A 10 22.53 14.15 65.03
C PHE A 10 22.20 12.79 64.39
N THR A 11 21.59 11.85 65.13
CA THR A 11 21.20 10.54 64.58
C THR A 11 19.83 10.56 63.89
N ILE A 12 18.94 11.51 64.22
CA ILE A 12 17.63 11.66 63.56
C ILE A 12 17.71 12.51 62.28
N LEU A 13 18.78 13.30 62.10
CA LEU A 13 18.99 14.13 60.90
C LEU A 13 19.82 13.45 59.78
N VAL A 14 20.21 12.19 59.97
CA VAL A 14 20.86 11.35 58.94
C VAL A 14 19.90 10.27 58.39
N LEU A 15 18.71 10.13 58.99
CA LEU A 15 17.67 9.19 58.51
C LEU A 15 16.66 9.82 57.54
N PHE A 16 16.84 11.08 57.14
CA PHE A 16 16.01 11.77 56.13
C PHE A 16 16.80 12.37 54.96
N SER A 17 18.05 11.96 54.76
CA SER A 17 18.88 12.40 53.62
C SER A 17 19.28 11.29 52.66
N LEU A 18 18.68 10.10 52.80
CA LEU A 18 18.73 9.05 51.78
C LEU A 18 17.31 8.79 51.26
N ASN A 19 16.67 9.83 50.72
CA ASN A 19 15.86 9.59 49.53
C ASN A 19 16.88 9.24 48.47
N GLU A 20 17.14 7.95 48.35
CA GLU A 20 17.81 7.36 47.22
C GLU A 20 17.22 7.98 45.95
N ALA A 21 17.99 8.85 45.32
CA ALA A 21 17.85 9.14 43.90
C ALA A 21 18.27 7.87 43.10
N TYR A 22 17.65 6.73 43.41
CA TYR A 22 17.56 5.58 42.52
C TYR A 22 16.37 5.83 41.60
N SER A 23 16.56 6.75 40.65
CA SER A 23 15.81 6.69 39.41
C SER A 23 16.33 5.47 38.65
N GLU A 24 15.90 4.26 39.05
CA GLU A 24 16.02 3.09 38.19
C GLU A 24 15.38 3.47 36.85
N SER A 25 16.20 3.57 35.80
CA SER A 25 15.68 3.84 34.46
C SER A 25 14.70 2.72 34.13
N LYS A 26 13.39 3.01 34.15
CA LYS A 26 12.33 2.05 33.83
C LYS A 26 12.70 1.31 32.54
N SER A 27 12.45 0.01 32.48
CA SER A 27 12.79 -0.78 31.29
C SER A 27 12.10 -0.21 30.05
N PHE A 28 12.76 -0.33 28.89
CA PHE A 28 12.25 0.20 27.62
C PHE A 28 10.81 -0.26 27.33
N LEU A 29 10.49 -1.54 27.62
CA LEU A 29 9.14 -2.06 27.44
C LEU A 29 8.10 -1.37 28.34
N VAL A 30 8.46 -1.02 29.59
CA VAL A 30 7.57 -0.28 30.49
C VAL A 30 7.30 1.12 29.94
N GLN A 31 8.33 1.81 29.45
CA GLN A 31 8.18 3.14 28.85
C GLN A 31 7.25 3.11 27.62
N VAL A 32 7.42 2.13 26.71
CA VAL A 32 6.54 1.98 25.53
C VAL A 32 5.09 1.70 25.94
N ARG A 33 4.85 0.88 26.97
CA ARG A 33 3.50 0.57 27.47
C ARG A 33 2.81 1.78 28.13
N GLU A 34 3.57 2.64 28.80
CA GLU A 34 3.03 3.89 29.35
C GLU A 34 2.56 4.82 28.23
N LEU A 35 3.35 4.96 27.16
CA LEU A 35 2.98 5.74 25.98
C LEU A 35 1.79 5.11 25.20
N GLU A 36 1.70 3.77 25.17
CA GLU A 36 0.52 3.09 24.61
C GLU A 36 -0.76 3.45 25.37
N LYS A 37 -0.70 3.46 26.71
CA LYS A 37 -1.85 3.80 27.55
C LYS A 37 -2.29 5.25 27.38
N SER A 38 -1.36 6.18 27.19
CA SER A 38 -1.67 7.58 26.92
C SER A 38 -2.09 7.83 25.47
N GLY A 39 -1.96 6.84 24.58
CA GLY A 39 -2.27 6.98 23.16
C GLY A 39 -1.25 7.82 22.37
N ASP A 40 -0.03 7.99 22.90
CA ASP A 40 1.01 8.85 22.33
C ASP A 40 1.81 8.14 21.23
N ASP A 41 1.21 8.01 20.04
CA ASP A 41 1.80 7.31 18.89
C ASP A 41 3.13 7.94 18.43
N LEU A 42 3.23 9.28 18.45
CA LEU A 42 4.47 9.99 18.13
C LEU A 42 5.55 9.70 19.18
N GLY A 43 5.16 9.66 20.45
CA GLY A 43 6.06 9.30 21.52
C GLY A 43 6.61 7.88 21.35
N ILE A 44 5.73 6.91 21.13
CA ILE A 44 6.12 5.51 20.87
C ILE A 44 7.11 5.45 19.72
N ARG A 45 6.83 6.14 18.61
CA ARG A 45 7.71 6.21 17.44
C ARG A 45 9.11 6.71 17.80
N ILE A 46 9.20 7.84 18.49
CA ILE A 46 10.49 8.45 18.88
C ILE A 46 11.26 7.48 19.77
N LEU A 47 10.60 6.92 20.79
CA LEU A 47 11.24 6.04 21.76
C LEU A 47 11.75 4.76 21.10
N VAL A 48 10.96 4.17 20.20
CA VAL A 48 11.33 3.00 19.39
C VAL A 48 12.54 3.32 18.51
N ARG A 49 12.53 4.44 17.80
CA ARG A 49 13.64 4.86 16.93
C ARG A 49 14.94 5.06 17.70
N LYS A 50 14.88 5.70 18.88
CA LYS A 50 16.04 5.86 19.77
C LYS A 50 16.63 4.53 20.24
N ASN A 51 15.82 3.49 20.32
CA ASN A 51 16.20 2.17 20.82
C ASN A 51 16.41 1.12 19.71
N PHE A 52 16.38 1.48 18.42
CA PHE A 52 16.59 0.54 17.30
C PHE A 52 17.93 -0.20 17.33
N LYS A 53 18.95 0.32 18.03
CA LYS A 53 20.25 -0.35 18.16
C LYS A 53 20.42 -1.10 19.48
N LYS A 54 19.44 -1.01 20.38
CA LYS A 54 19.52 -1.62 21.71
C LYS A 54 19.32 -3.13 21.60
N LYS A 55 20.21 -3.92 22.19
CA LYS A 55 20.01 -5.36 22.31
C LYS A 55 18.88 -5.59 23.32
N LEU A 56 17.80 -6.23 22.88
CA LEU A 56 16.67 -6.61 23.72
C LEU A 56 16.63 -8.13 23.89
N SER A 57 16.01 -8.58 24.97
CA SER A 57 15.62 -9.99 25.05
C SER A 57 14.61 -10.29 23.94
N VAL A 58 14.60 -11.54 23.45
CA VAL A 58 13.64 -12.00 22.43
C VAL A 58 12.21 -11.72 22.87
N LYS A 59 11.92 -11.98 24.15
CA LYS A 59 10.61 -11.72 24.77
C LYS A 59 10.22 -10.24 24.70
N ASP A 60 11.11 -9.34 25.10
CA ASP A 60 10.83 -7.90 25.10
C ASP A 60 10.67 -7.36 23.68
N TRP A 61 11.49 -7.84 22.75
CA TRP A 61 11.36 -7.47 21.34
C TRP A 61 10.00 -7.87 20.77
N PHE A 62 9.54 -9.10 21.05
CA PHE A 62 8.22 -9.56 20.61
C PHE A 62 7.08 -8.76 21.22
N GLU A 63 7.19 -8.38 22.49
CA GLU A 63 6.17 -7.56 23.16
C GLU A 63 6.10 -6.15 22.57
N VAL A 64 7.24 -5.51 22.29
CA VAL A 64 7.28 -4.22 21.60
C VAL A 64 6.70 -4.35 20.19
N ARG A 65 7.13 -5.35 19.43
CA ARG A 65 6.60 -5.60 18.09
C ARG A 65 5.10 -5.79 18.08
N LYS A 66 4.56 -6.61 19.00
CA LYS A 66 3.12 -6.85 19.14
C LYS A 66 2.35 -5.56 19.44
N LEU A 67 2.93 -4.64 20.19
CA LEU A 67 2.37 -3.32 20.45
C LEU A 67 2.36 -2.45 19.19
N LEU A 68 3.49 -2.38 18.47
CA LEU A 68 3.58 -1.61 17.22
C LEU A 68 2.58 -2.12 16.16
N MET A 69 2.42 -3.43 16.04
CA MET A 69 1.48 -4.06 15.11
C MET A 69 0.01 -3.76 15.42
N LYS A 70 -0.32 -3.46 16.69
CA LYS A 70 -1.66 -3.00 17.09
C LYS A 70 -1.87 -1.50 16.85
N ARG A 71 -0.79 -0.74 16.63
CA ARG A 71 -0.79 0.71 16.53
C ARG A 71 -0.15 1.17 15.22
N PRO A 72 -0.81 0.96 14.08
CA PRO A 72 -0.26 1.35 12.77
C PRO A 72 0.01 2.85 12.65
N LYS A 73 -0.62 3.69 13.49
CA LYS A 73 -0.38 5.13 13.59
C LYS A 73 1.05 5.51 13.99
N VAL A 74 1.82 4.60 14.59
CA VAL A 74 3.26 4.81 14.88
C VAL A 74 4.10 4.92 13.59
N GLY A 75 3.53 4.49 12.46
CA GLY A 75 4.18 4.49 11.15
C GLY A 75 4.61 3.08 10.74
N PHE A 76 4.16 2.63 9.57
CA PHE A 76 4.55 1.33 9.02
C PHE A 76 6.05 1.23 8.70
N ASP A 77 6.70 2.37 8.44
CA ASP A 77 8.15 2.46 8.30
C ASP A 77 8.88 2.13 9.61
N ALA A 78 8.36 2.58 10.75
CA ALA A 78 8.92 2.26 12.07
C ALA A 78 8.72 0.79 12.43
N ILE A 79 7.56 0.21 12.11
CA ILE A 79 7.29 -1.23 12.25
C ILE A 79 8.28 -2.03 11.40
N THR A 80 8.45 -1.65 10.13
CA THR A 80 9.37 -2.33 9.20
C THR A 80 10.82 -2.22 9.67
N ALA A 81 11.23 -1.05 10.16
CA ALA A 81 12.56 -0.86 10.71
C ALA A 81 12.80 -1.70 11.99
N TRP A 82 11.79 -1.81 12.85
CA TRP A 82 11.84 -2.68 14.04
C TRP A 82 12.01 -4.15 13.66
N ASP A 83 11.29 -4.60 12.64
CA ASP A 83 11.37 -5.97 12.12
C ASP A 83 12.77 -6.28 11.57
N ARG A 84 13.47 -5.29 11.00
CA ARG A 84 14.85 -5.42 10.51
C ARG A 84 15.94 -5.43 11.60
N GLN A 85 15.62 -4.98 12.82
CA GLN A 85 16.60 -4.92 13.92
C GLN A 85 17.09 -6.32 14.35
N ILE A 86 16.27 -7.34 14.17
CA ILE A 86 16.70 -8.69 14.47
C ILE A 86 17.67 -9.17 13.37
N SER A 87 18.94 -9.28 13.75
CA SER A 87 19.84 -10.31 13.21
C SER A 87 19.44 -11.65 13.85
N LEU A 88 18.63 -12.45 13.15
CA LEU A 88 18.18 -13.78 13.59
C LEU A 88 19.38 -14.73 13.57
N LYS A 89 20.10 -14.89 14.68
CA LYS A 89 21.22 -15.86 14.78
C LYS A 89 21.16 -16.84 15.95
N SER A 90 20.05 -16.93 16.72
CA SER A 90 20.02 -17.88 17.87
C SER A 90 18.65 -18.22 18.51
N THR A 91 17.57 -18.54 17.78
CA THR A 91 16.31 -18.98 18.44
C THR A 91 15.61 -20.18 17.79
N SER A 92 14.73 -20.90 18.49
CA SER A 92 13.90 -21.96 17.87
C SER A 92 12.95 -21.44 16.78
N LEU A 93 12.58 -20.16 16.87
CA LEU A 93 11.88 -19.41 15.82
C LEU A 93 12.75 -19.22 14.56
N GLU A 94 14.09 -19.27 14.67
CA GLU A 94 15.05 -19.23 13.56
C GLU A 94 14.86 -20.44 12.64
N LYS A 95 14.72 -21.66 13.18
CA LYS A 95 14.50 -22.84 12.32
C LYS A 95 13.21 -22.77 11.50
N GLU A 96 12.16 -22.17 12.05
CA GLU A 96 10.90 -21.96 11.34
C GLU A 96 10.95 -20.73 10.41
N SER A 97 11.59 -19.64 10.84
CA SER A 97 11.76 -18.43 10.02
C SER A 97 12.71 -18.66 8.87
N ASP A 98 13.79 -19.41 9.05
CA ASP A 98 14.79 -19.72 8.03
C ASP A 98 14.16 -20.50 6.90
N LYS A 99 13.31 -21.47 7.21
CA LYS A 99 12.65 -22.26 6.18
C LYS A 99 11.62 -21.43 5.40
N ILE A 100 10.89 -20.55 6.08
CA ILE A 100 9.99 -19.59 5.43
C ILE A 100 10.80 -18.64 4.54
N LEU A 101 11.84 -18.02 5.08
CA LEU A 101 12.72 -17.09 4.37
C LEU A 101 13.35 -17.75 3.14
N GLN A 102 13.85 -18.99 3.26
CA GLN A 102 14.34 -19.76 2.12
C GLN A 102 13.28 -19.97 1.04
N PHE A 103 12.02 -20.18 1.40
CA PHE A 103 10.94 -20.25 0.42
C PHE A 103 10.68 -18.88 -0.20
N LEU A 104 10.68 -17.80 0.58
CA LEU A 104 10.46 -16.44 0.07
C LEU A 104 11.59 -15.98 -0.86
N ASP A 105 12.85 -16.18 -0.48
CA ASP A 105 14.02 -15.81 -1.29
C ASP A 105 13.98 -16.51 -2.65
N LYS A 106 13.67 -17.82 -2.67
CA LYS A 106 13.47 -18.57 -3.93
C LYS A 106 12.26 -18.11 -4.71
N ALA A 107 11.16 -17.78 -4.03
CA ALA A 107 9.95 -17.28 -4.68
C ALA A 107 10.23 -15.94 -5.39
N ASP A 108 10.95 -15.05 -4.72
CA ASP A 108 11.35 -13.74 -5.22
C ASP A 108 12.32 -13.91 -6.40
N GLU A 109 13.32 -14.79 -6.29
CA GLU A 109 14.24 -15.15 -7.39
C GLU A 109 13.47 -15.64 -8.63
N TYR A 110 12.56 -16.61 -8.46
CA TYR A 110 11.74 -17.10 -9.56
C TYR A 110 10.83 -16.02 -10.14
N SER A 111 10.28 -15.12 -9.30
CA SER A 111 9.45 -14.02 -9.78
C SER A 111 10.26 -13.05 -10.64
N LEU A 112 11.49 -12.71 -10.23
CA LEU A 112 12.39 -11.83 -10.99
C LEU A 112 12.80 -12.45 -12.33
N ASN A 113 12.94 -13.78 -12.37
CA ASN A 113 13.22 -14.53 -13.60
C ASN A 113 11.97 -14.79 -14.47
N LYS A 114 10.81 -14.23 -14.11
CA LYS A 114 9.51 -14.46 -14.78
C LYS A 114 9.06 -15.93 -14.76
N GLU A 115 9.61 -16.75 -13.85
CA GLU A 115 9.25 -18.15 -13.61
C GLU A 115 8.06 -18.25 -12.63
N TYR A 116 6.93 -17.66 -13.02
CA TYR A 116 5.82 -17.39 -12.11
C TYR A 116 5.15 -18.64 -11.51
N GLU A 117 5.15 -19.79 -12.18
CA GLU A 117 4.64 -21.05 -11.61
C GLU A 117 5.49 -21.49 -10.42
N LYS A 118 6.82 -21.52 -10.58
CA LYS A 118 7.74 -21.88 -9.50
C LYS A 118 7.69 -20.87 -8.35
N SER A 119 7.55 -19.59 -8.68
CA SER A 119 7.36 -18.52 -7.69
C SER A 119 6.10 -18.76 -6.86
N PHE A 120 4.97 -19.02 -7.53
CA PHE A 120 3.71 -19.35 -6.86
C PHE A 120 3.83 -20.57 -5.95
N GLU A 121 4.46 -21.66 -6.42
CA GLU A 121 4.69 -22.86 -5.61
C GLU A 121 5.48 -22.54 -4.34
N MET A 122 6.53 -21.72 -4.43
CA MET A 122 7.35 -21.35 -3.28
C MET A 122 6.56 -20.50 -2.27
N TYR A 123 5.81 -19.49 -2.73
CA TYR A 123 4.94 -18.71 -1.84
C TYR A 123 3.84 -19.57 -1.21
N GLN A 124 3.25 -20.51 -1.96
CA GLN A 124 2.26 -21.45 -1.44
C GLN A 124 2.86 -22.34 -0.36
N ARG A 125 4.10 -22.84 -0.56
CA ARG A 125 4.83 -23.61 0.46
C ARG A 125 5.08 -22.77 1.71
N ALA A 126 5.47 -21.50 1.56
CA ALA A 126 5.62 -20.57 2.68
C ALA A 126 4.31 -20.38 3.45
N ALA A 127 3.20 -20.11 2.75
CA ALA A 127 1.88 -19.94 3.36
C ALA A 127 1.38 -21.21 4.07
N LYS A 128 1.57 -22.39 3.45
CA LYS A 128 1.21 -23.69 4.04
C LYS A 128 2.02 -23.95 5.31
N TYR A 129 3.34 -23.74 5.24
CA TYR A 129 4.23 -23.90 6.39
C TYR A 129 3.80 -22.98 7.55
N PHE A 130 3.47 -21.71 7.24
CA PHE A 130 2.93 -20.75 8.21
C PHE A 130 1.71 -21.28 8.98
N LYS A 131 0.77 -21.92 8.28
CA LYS A 131 -0.43 -22.52 8.90
C LYS A 131 -0.11 -23.80 9.66
N THR A 132 0.65 -24.72 9.08
CA THR A 132 0.89 -26.04 9.68
C THR A 132 1.72 -25.95 10.96
N SER A 133 2.75 -25.11 11.00
CA SER A 133 3.58 -24.93 12.19
C SER A 133 2.80 -24.32 13.37
N ASN A 134 1.66 -23.68 13.10
CA ASN A 134 0.86 -22.97 14.09
C ASN A 134 -0.55 -23.56 14.30
N LYS A 135 -0.72 -24.88 14.09
CA LYS A 135 -2.00 -25.60 14.27
C LYS A 135 -3.16 -24.93 13.50
N GLY A 136 -2.89 -24.45 12.29
CA GLY A 136 -3.86 -23.79 11.42
C GLY A 136 -4.14 -22.31 11.73
N ARG A 137 -3.52 -21.73 12.76
CA ARG A 137 -3.70 -20.31 13.12
C ARG A 137 -2.53 -19.47 12.65
N ILE A 138 -2.77 -18.24 12.19
CA ILE A 138 -1.69 -17.29 11.91
C ILE A 138 -1.41 -16.48 13.18
N PRO A 139 -0.18 -16.49 13.73
CA PRO A 139 0.17 -15.66 14.88
C PRO A 139 -0.11 -14.19 14.57
N LYS A 140 -0.70 -13.45 15.51
CA LYS A 140 -1.04 -12.02 15.33
C LYS A 140 0.15 -11.17 14.89
N GLY A 141 1.35 -11.49 15.38
CA GLY A 141 2.57 -10.83 14.95
C GLY A 141 2.91 -11.08 13.47
N ASN A 142 2.61 -12.25 12.93
CA ASN A 142 3.01 -12.63 11.58
C ASN A 142 1.90 -12.42 10.55
N GLN A 143 0.77 -11.82 10.96
CA GLN A 143 -0.37 -11.58 10.09
C GLN A 143 0.00 -10.75 8.86
N GLN A 144 0.83 -9.72 9.02
CA GLN A 144 1.21 -8.85 7.90
C GLN A 144 2.15 -9.55 6.90
N LEU A 145 3.11 -10.33 7.41
CA LEU A 145 3.96 -11.16 6.55
C LEU A 145 3.13 -12.21 5.81
N TYR A 146 2.21 -12.88 6.50
CA TYR A 146 1.30 -13.83 5.86
C TYR A 146 0.45 -13.17 4.76
N LEU A 147 -0.12 -11.99 5.02
CA LEU A 147 -0.89 -11.24 4.02
C LEU A 147 -0.01 -10.81 2.83
N ASN A 148 1.25 -10.45 3.05
CA ASN A 148 2.20 -10.18 1.97
C ASN A 148 2.49 -11.44 1.15
N ILE A 149 2.65 -12.61 1.76
CA ILE A 149 2.80 -13.87 1.01
C ILE A 149 1.57 -14.13 0.12
N ILE A 150 0.36 -13.95 0.65
CA ILE A 150 -0.87 -14.09 -0.14
C ILE A 150 -0.93 -13.06 -1.29
N HIS A 151 -0.52 -11.82 -1.04
CA HIS A 151 -0.41 -10.79 -2.07
C HIS A 151 0.54 -11.21 -3.20
N GLN A 152 1.72 -11.73 -2.86
CA GLN A 152 2.69 -12.20 -3.85
C GLN A 152 2.25 -13.46 -4.59
N MET A 153 1.48 -14.36 -3.93
CA MET A 153 0.83 -15.48 -4.62
C MET A 153 -0.13 -14.99 -5.71
N ALA A 154 -0.95 -13.98 -5.42
CA ALA A 154 -1.88 -13.41 -6.38
C ALA A 154 -1.14 -12.80 -7.58
N ARG A 155 -0.05 -12.04 -7.34
CA ARG A 155 0.83 -11.51 -8.40
C ARG A 155 1.45 -12.60 -9.27
N SER A 156 1.86 -13.70 -8.65
CA SER A 156 2.42 -14.85 -9.38
C SER A 156 1.38 -15.50 -10.30
N LEU A 157 0.15 -15.74 -9.79
CA LEU A 157 -0.96 -16.25 -10.61
C LEU A 157 -1.33 -15.28 -11.74
N TYR A 158 -1.32 -13.99 -11.45
CA TYR A 158 -1.55 -12.95 -12.44
C TYR A 158 -0.48 -13.00 -13.55
N GLY A 159 0.80 -13.12 -13.19
CA GLY A 159 1.91 -13.28 -14.15
C GLY A 159 1.79 -14.53 -15.04
N GLN A 160 1.17 -15.60 -14.52
CA GLN A 160 0.83 -16.80 -15.30
C GLN A 160 -0.42 -16.62 -16.19
N LYS A 161 -1.03 -15.44 -16.21
CA LYS A 161 -2.32 -15.14 -16.88
C LYS A 161 -3.51 -15.93 -16.31
N ARG A 162 -3.38 -16.51 -15.11
CA ARG A 162 -4.45 -17.22 -14.39
C ARG A 162 -5.32 -16.22 -13.62
N PHE A 163 -5.94 -15.29 -14.34
CA PHE A 163 -6.60 -14.12 -13.74
C PHE A 163 -7.76 -14.47 -12.79
N ASN A 164 -8.51 -15.53 -13.08
CA ASN A 164 -9.60 -15.96 -12.20
C ASN A 164 -9.08 -16.46 -10.85
N GLU A 165 -8.02 -17.26 -10.85
CA GLU A 165 -7.40 -17.76 -9.62
C GLU A 165 -6.70 -16.63 -8.86
N ALA A 166 -6.01 -15.73 -9.57
CA ALA A 166 -5.42 -14.54 -8.96
C ALA A 166 -6.49 -13.70 -8.24
N LEU A 167 -7.67 -13.53 -8.85
CA LEU A 167 -8.79 -12.80 -8.25
C LEU A 167 -9.28 -13.46 -6.95
N GLU A 168 -9.41 -14.78 -6.92
CA GLU A 168 -9.77 -15.52 -5.70
C GLU A 168 -8.74 -15.31 -4.59
N VAL A 169 -7.44 -15.31 -4.93
CA VAL A 169 -6.37 -15.07 -3.94
C VAL A 169 -6.38 -13.63 -3.43
N TYR A 170 -6.65 -12.63 -4.28
CA TYR A 170 -6.82 -11.24 -3.83
C TYR A 170 -7.97 -11.10 -2.84
N ASP A 171 -9.05 -11.87 -2.99
CA ASP A 171 -10.20 -11.86 -2.06
C ASP A 171 -9.86 -12.42 -0.66
N TRP A 172 -8.77 -13.18 -0.53
CA TRP A 172 -8.30 -13.67 0.78
C TRP A 172 -7.57 -12.59 1.60
N ILE A 173 -7.19 -11.46 0.97
CA ILE A 173 -6.38 -10.43 1.61
C ILE A 173 -7.28 -9.51 2.44
N SER A 174 -6.99 -9.43 3.74
CA SER A 174 -7.77 -8.62 4.67
C SER A 174 -7.60 -7.10 4.43
N PRO A 175 -8.65 -6.28 4.63
CA PRO A 175 -8.55 -4.82 4.53
C PRO A 175 -7.57 -4.15 5.50
N VAL A 176 -7.13 -4.85 6.55
CA VAL A 176 -6.12 -4.34 7.50
C VAL A 176 -4.69 -4.46 6.96
N TYR A 177 -4.52 -5.00 5.75
CA TYR A 177 -3.23 -5.07 5.07
C TYR A 177 -2.75 -3.67 4.67
N PRO A 178 -1.51 -3.26 5.00
CA PRO A 178 -1.04 -1.89 4.72
C PRO A 178 -1.05 -1.54 3.23
N GLN A 179 -0.84 -2.53 2.36
CA GLN A 179 -0.89 -2.34 0.92
C GLN A 179 -2.27 -2.66 0.34
N ILE A 180 -3.36 -2.60 1.13
CA ILE A 180 -4.70 -2.93 0.64
C ILE A 180 -5.12 -2.09 -0.56
N ARG A 181 -4.69 -0.81 -0.64
CA ARG A 181 -5.00 0.01 -1.81
C ARG A 181 -4.29 -0.49 -3.07
N GLN A 182 -3.05 -0.94 -2.93
CA GLN A 182 -2.31 -1.62 -4.00
C GLN A 182 -3.01 -2.93 -4.39
N VAL A 183 -3.47 -3.71 -3.42
CA VAL A 183 -4.25 -4.93 -3.67
C VAL A 183 -5.53 -4.62 -4.46
N LEU A 184 -6.26 -3.56 -4.11
CA LEU A 184 -7.43 -3.13 -4.88
C LEU A 184 -7.02 -2.68 -6.29
N PHE A 185 -5.90 -1.98 -6.44
CA PHE A 185 -5.38 -1.61 -7.75
C PHE A 185 -5.06 -2.83 -8.63
N GLU A 186 -4.38 -3.83 -8.09
CA GLU A 186 -4.03 -5.06 -8.82
C GLU A 186 -5.26 -5.94 -9.06
N LYS A 187 -6.18 -6.00 -8.09
CA LYS A 187 -7.47 -6.68 -8.24
C LYS A 187 -8.33 -6.05 -9.34
N MET A 188 -8.30 -4.73 -9.50
CA MET A 188 -8.97 -4.03 -10.61
C MET A 188 -8.42 -4.54 -11.94
N TRP A 189 -7.09 -4.52 -12.12
CA TRP A 189 -6.44 -5.01 -13.34
C TRP A 189 -6.75 -6.49 -13.59
N THR A 190 -6.62 -7.32 -12.56
CA THR A 190 -6.94 -8.75 -12.61
C THR A 190 -8.38 -9.00 -13.04
N SER A 191 -9.33 -8.28 -12.46
CA SER A 191 -10.75 -8.38 -12.80
C SER A 191 -11.02 -7.93 -14.24
N PHE A 192 -10.39 -6.84 -14.67
CA PHE A 192 -10.48 -6.35 -16.05
C PHE A 192 -9.95 -7.38 -17.04
N ARG A 193 -8.78 -7.98 -16.78
CA ARG A 193 -8.16 -9.02 -17.62
C ARG A 193 -8.94 -10.33 -17.61
N ALA A 194 -9.64 -10.65 -16.52
CA ALA A 194 -10.58 -11.76 -16.43
C ALA A 194 -11.93 -11.49 -17.12
N GLY A 195 -12.17 -10.29 -17.65
CA GLY A 195 -13.45 -9.90 -18.25
C GLY A 195 -14.57 -9.60 -17.24
N LYS A 196 -14.25 -9.51 -15.93
CA LYS A 196 -15.17 -9.23 -14.83
C LYS A 196 -15.26 -7.72 -14.56
N TYR A 197 -15.90 -6.99 -15.49
CA TYR A 197 -15.93 -5.52 -15.46
C TYR A 197 -16.71 -4.91 -14.31
N ASP A 198 -17.77 -5.58 -13.87
CA ASP A 198 -18.51 -5.24 -12.66
C ASP A 198 -17.60 -5.26 -11.42
N VAL A 199 -16.78 -6.30 -11.26
CA VAL A 199 -15.80 -6.42 -10.18
C VAL A 199 -14.71 -5.37 -10.32
N ALA A 200 -14.20 -5.13 -11.54
CA ALA A 200 -13.21 -4.09 -11.80
C ALA A 200 -13.74 -2.69 -11.41
N LEU A 201 -14.95 -2.33 -11.86
CA LEU A 201 -15.62 -1.06 -11.52
C LEU A 201 -15.87 -0.93 -10.02
N GLY A 202 -16.34 -1.99 -9.35
CA GLY A 202 -16.55 -2.00 -7.90
C GLY A 202 -15.23 -1.83 -7.12
N THR A 203 -14.15 -2.40 -7.63
CA THR A 203 -12.81 -2.27 -7.05
C THR A 203 -12.28 -0.84 -7.22
N ILE A 204 -12.52 -0.21 -8.36
CA ILE A 204 -12.19 1.22 -8.58
C ILE A 204 -12.99 2.12 -7.65
N ALA A 205 -14.30 1.86 -7.49
CA ALA A 205 -15.13 2.60 -6.55
C ALA A 205 -14.61 2.47 -5.11
N SER A 206 -14.11 1.28 -4.73
CA SER A 206 -13.49 1.04 -3.42
C SER A 206 -12.21 1.87 -3.24
N GLN A 207 -11.36 1.96 -4.27
CA GLN A 207 -10.16 2.82 -4.25
C GLN A 207 -10.49 4.31 -4.15
N GLN A 208 -11.65 4.73 -4.67
CA GLN A 208 -12.13 6.13 -4.65
C GLN A 208 -12.96 6.47 -3.39
N SER A 209 -13.13 5.51 -2.48
CA SER A 209 -13.93 5.73 -1.27
C SER A 209 -13.28 6.76 -0.34
N GLY A 210 -14.09 7.37 0.53
CA GLY A 210 -13.61 8.33 1.53
C GLY A 210 -12.61 7.74 2.53
N TYR A 211 -12.45 6.40 2.57
CA TYR A 211 -11.41 5.74 3.35
C TYR A 211 -10.00 5.96 2.78
N PHE A 212 -9.87 6.13 1.45
CA PHE A 212 -8.59 6.41 0.80
C PHE A 212 -8.53 7.86 0.32
N SER A 213 -8.97 8.11 -0.90
CA SER A 213 -8.93 9.43 -1.52
C SER A 213 -9.90 9.50 -2.69
N GLU A 214 -10.44 10.69 -2.96
CA GLU A 214 -11.17 10.94 -4.21
C GLU A 214 -10.29 10.81 -5.46
N TYR A 215 -8.96 10.90 -5.30
CA TYR A 215 -7.98 10.82 -6.37
C TYR A 215 -7.50 9.39 -6.57
N LEU A 216 -7.75 8.84 -7.76
CA LEU A 216 -7.32 7.48 -8.13
C LEU A 216 -5.89 7.47 -8.67
N HIS A 217 -5.30 6.28 -8.70
CA HIS A 217 -4.12 6.04 -9.55
C HIS A 217 -4.47 6.37 -11.01
N PRO A 218 -3.59 7.01 -11.80
CA PRO A 218 -3.89 7.40 -13.17
C PRO A 218 -4.40 6.25 -14.06
N GLU A 219 -3.81 5.06 -13.93
CA GLU A 219 -4.26 3.86 -14.66
C GLU A 219 -5.68 3.41 -14.31
N SER A 220 -6.16 3.68 -13.10
CA SER A 220 -7.55 3.36 -12.74
C SER A 220 -8.53 4.19 -13.58
N TYR A 221 -8.19 5.45 -13.91
CA TYR A 221 -8.99 6.25 -14.84
C TYR A 221 -8.94 5.67 -16.26
N LEU A 222 -7.77 5.22 -16.71
CA LEU A 222 -7.59 4.58 -18.00
C LEU A 222 -8.50 3.35 -18.14
N ILE A 223 -8.52 2.49 -17.12
CA ILE A 223 -9.37 1.29 -17.09
C ILE A 223 -10.85 1.64 -17.05
N LYS A 224 -11.27 2.67 -16.28
CA LYS A 224 -12.65 3.19 -16.34
C LYS A 224 -13.03 3.61 -17.76
N ILE A 225 -12.18 4.39 -18.43
CA ILE A 225 -12.42 4.86 -19.81
C ILE A 225 -12.59 3.67 -20.75
N TYR A 226 -11.70 2.67 -20.68
CA TYR A 226 -11.79 1.47 -21.52
C TYR A 226 -13.07 0.70 -21.30
N MET A 227 -13.43 0.43 -20.04
CA MET A 227 -14.68 -0.27 -19.72
C MET A 227 -15.91 0.51 -20.17
N PHE A 228 -15.97 1.83 -19.91
CA PHE A 228 -17.09 2.65 -20.34
C PHE A 228 -17.19 2.77 -21.87
N LYS A 229 -16.06 2.82 -22.58
CA LYS A 229 -16.07 2.79 -24.05
C LYS A 229 -16.62 1.46 -24.56
N ARG A 230 -16.19 0.33 -23.99
CA ARG A 230 -16.70 -1.00 -24.35
C ARG A 230 -18.22 -1.11 -24.13
N LEU A 231 -18.71 -0.55 -23.03
CA LEU A 231 -20.12 -0.54 -22.66
C LEU A 231 -20.92 0.61 -23.33
N CYS A 232 -20.30 1.38 -24.23
CA CYS A 232 -20.91 2.50 -24.96
C CYS A 232 -21.45 3.62 -24.05
N ARG A 233 -20.85 3.76 -22.87
CA ARG A 233 -21.23 4.71 -21.83
C ARG A 233 -20.51 6.05 -22.01
N LYS A 234 -20.77 6.75 -23.13
CA LYS A 234 -20.11 8.05 -23.47
C LYS A 234 -20.24 9.09 -22.36
N LYS A 235 -21.39 9.15 -21.69
CA LYS A 235 -21.63 10.05 -20.56
C LYS A 235 -20.67 9.79 -19.39
N ASP A 236 -20.38 8.53 -19.08
CA ASP A 236 -19.47 8.15 -18.00
C ASP A 236 -18.00 8.36 -18.36
N ILE A 237 -17.64 8.26 -19.64
CA ILE A 237 -16.32 8.69 -20.14
C ILE A 237 -16.16 10.19 -19.89
N ASN A 238 -17.14 11.02 -20.25
CA ASN A 238 -17.09 12.47 -20.01
C ASN A 238 -16.91 12.79 -18.52
N TYR A 239 -17.64 12.12 -17.63
CA TYR A 239 -17.45 12.29 -16.18
C TYR A 239 -16.04 11.91 -15.72
N THR A 240 -15.48 10.84 -16.29
CA THR A 240 -14.12 10.40 -15.98
C THR A 240 -13.09 11.43 -16.45
N ILE A 241 -13.30 12.03 -17.63
CA ILE A 241 -12.45 13.10 -18.16
C ILE A 241 -12.49 14.35 -17.27
N GLU A 242 -13.67 14.78 -16.83
CA GLU A 242 -13.78 15.94 -15.93
C GLU A 242 -13.09 15.68 -14.58
N ALA A 243 -13.14 14.44 -14.07
CA ALA A 243 -12.40 14.06 -12.88
C ALA A 243 -10.87 14.16 -13.09
N ILE A 244 -10.35 13.71 -14.24
CA ILE A 244 -8.93 13.85 -14.59
C ILE A 244 -8.55 15.34 -14.69
N LYS A 245 -9.36 16.17 -15.36
CA LYS A 245 -9.13 17.62 -15.46
C LYS A 245 -9.08 18.28 -14.09
N LYS A 246 -10.02 17.96 -13.20
CA LYS A 246 -10.03 18.44 -11.81
C LYS A 246 -8.74 18.05 -11.11
N TYR A 247 -8.29 16.80 -11.27
CA TYR A 247 -7.06 16.32 -10.64
C TYR A 247 -5.81 17.08 -11.16
N LEU A 248 -5.67 17.20 -12.48
CA LEU A 248 -4.60 17.99 -13.09
C LEU A 248 -4.60 19.46 -12.61
N ALA A 249 -5.78 20.07 -12.49
CA ALA A 249 -5.91 21.44 -12.02
C ALA A 249 -5.43 21.60 -10.57
N VAL A 250 -5.78 20.69 -9.66
CA VAL A 250 -5.34 20.75 -8.25
C VAL A 250 -3.85 20.45 -8.07
N LEU A 251 -3.27 19.62 -8.95
CA LEU A 251 -1.82 19.38 -8.99
C LEU A 251 -1.08 20.66 -9.42
N LYS A 252 -1.56 21.31 -10.49
CA LYS A 252 -0.95 22.51 -11.07
C LYS A 252 -1.04 23.72 -10.14
N ASN A 253 -2.18 23.94 -9.50
CA ASN A 253 -2.39 25.09 -8.59
C ASN A 253 -1.87 24.85 -7.15
N GLY A 254 -1.32 23.66 -6.86
CA GLY A 254 -0.73 23.35 -5.55
C GLY A 254 -1.74 23.02 -4.44
N LYS A 255 -3.04 22.92 -4.74
CA LYS A 255 -4.05 22.49 -3.76
C LYS A 255 -3.89 21.02 -3.35
N PHE A 256 -3.37 20.17 -4.23
CA PHE A 256 -2.98 18.81 -3.88
C PHE A 256 -1.59 18.83 -3.23
N THR A 257 -1.57 18.78 -1.90
CA THR A 257 -0.35 18.90 -1.10
C THR A 257 0.29 17.53 -0.80
N TYR A 258 1.51 17.52 -0.25
CA TYR A 258 2.17 16.29 0.20
C TYR A 258 1.38 15.54 1.29
N LEU A 259 0.60 16.24 2.12
CA LEU A 259 -0.25 15.61 3.13
C LEU A 259 -1.46 14.94 2.48
N GLU A 260 -2.09 15.61 1.51
CA GLU A 260 -3.20 15.01 0.75
C GLU A 260 -2.75 13.80 -0.06
N TRP A 261 -1.55 13.86 -0.66
CA TRP A 261 -0.92 12.70 -1.29
C TRP A 261 -0.65 11.56 -0.31
N ALA A 262 -0.06 11.85 0.85
CA ALA A 262 0.26 10.85 1.85
C ALA A 262 -0.99 10.14 2.40
N LYS A 263 -2.12 10.85 2.52
CA LYS A 263 -3.41 10.27 2.93
C LYS A 263 -4.00 9.31 1.90
N THR A 264 -3.53 9.33 0.65
CA THR A 264 -4.09 8.45 -0.38
C THR A 264 -3.77 6.97 -0.18
N ASP A 265 -2.78 6.61 0.64
CA ASP A 265 -2.40 5.23 0.92
C ASP A 265 -2.15 5.02 2.42
N LEU A 266 -2.44 3.82 2.96
CA LEU A 266 -2.36 3.57 4.41
C LEU A 266 -0.92 3.65 4.94
N TYR A 267 0.06 3.29 4.11
CA TYR A 267 1.46 3.32 4.52
C TYR A 267 1.88 4.74 4.88
N TYR A 268 1.63 5.71 3.99
CA TYR A 268 1.97 7.11 4.22
C TYR A 268 0.94 7.88 5.06
N MET A 269 -0.32 7.45 5.09
CA MET A 269 -1.37 8.11 5.88
C MET A 269 -1.03 8.10 7.37
N SER A 270 -0.43 7.02 7.88
CA SER A 270 0.04 6.96 9.27
C SER A 270 1.03 8.07 9.61
N LEU A 271 1.91 8.42 8.67
CA LEU A 271 2.88 9.51 8.83
C LEU A 271 2.23 10.89 8.75
N ALA A 272 1.27 11.08 7.84
CA ALA A 272 0.49 12.31 7.78
C ALA A 272 -0.28 12.55 9.08
N GLN A 273 -0.91 11.51 9.63
CA GLN A 273 -1.63 11.57 10.90
C GLN A 273 -0.69 11.94 12.06
N LEU A 274 0.55 11.44 12.09
CA LEU A 274 1.54 11.83 13.11
C LEU A 274 1.91 13.31 13.03
N ILE A 275 2.00 13.89 11.84
CA ILE A 275 2.24 15.32 11.66
C ILE A 275 1.05 16.14 12.18
N GLU A 276 -0.17 15.72 11.86
CA GLU A 276 -1.40 16.40 12.27
C GLU A 276 -1.64 16.29 13.78
N SER A 277 -1.46 15.09 14.36
CA SER A 277 -1.64 14.88 15.81
C SER A 277 -0.48 15.43 16.62
N GLY A 278 0.75 15.39 16.09
CA GLY A 278 1.96 15.87 16.75
C GLY A 278 2.01 17.38 16.97
N GLN A 279 1.12 18.14 16.33
CA GLN A 279 0.93 19.57 16.56
C GLN A 279 0.10 19.88 17.81
N THR A 280 -0.55 18.87 18.40
CA THR A 280 -1.28 19.03 19.67
C THR A 280 -0.29 18.96 20.84
N LYS A 281 -0.43 19.86 21.82
CA LYS A 281 0.40 19.83 23.04
C LYS A 281 0.11 18.54 23.80
N VAL A 282 1.09 17.65 23.85
CA VAL A 282 1.10 16.48 24.73
C VAL A 282 1.90 16.84 25.97
N ASP A 283 1.42 16.44 27.15
CA ASP A 283 2.16 16.64 28.41
C ASP A 283 3.58 16.11 28.27
N ASN A 284 4.56 16.96 28.63
CA ASN A 284 5.96 16.55 28.67
C ASN A 284 6.07 15.37 29.65
N ASN A 285 6.54 14.23 29.14
CA ASN A 285 6.85 13.07 29.96
C ASN A 285 8.36 12.94 30.12
N ALA A 286 8.81 12.15 31.10
CA ALA A 286 10.22 11.99 31.41
C ALA A 286 11.05 11.35 30.27
N TYR A 287 10.41 10.77 29.24
CA TYR A 287 11.07 9.98 28.21
C TYR A 287 11.31 10.76 26.90
N ILE A 288 10.44 11.74 26.61
CA ILE A 288 10.38 12.42 25.31
C ILE A 288 10.11 13.90 25.54
N ASN A 289 11.10 14.72 25.19
CA ASN A 289 10.97 16.17 25.28
C ASN A 289 10.36 16.76 24.00
N GLU A 290 9.95 18.02 24.09
CA GLU A 290 9.35 18.77 22.98
C GLU A 290 10.29 18.86 21.76
N LYS A 291 11.60 19.02 21.98
CA LYS A 291 12.59 19.06 20.89
C LYS A 291 12.60 17.77 20.07
N ASP A 292 12.58 16.60 20.72
CA ASP A 292 12.54 15.31 20.05
C ASP A 292 11.28 15.16 19.18
N ARG A 293 10.14 15.69 19.64
CA ARG A 293 8.88 15.68 18.89
C ARG A 293 8.96 16.55 17.66
N LEU A 294 9.43 17.79 17.82
CA LEU A 294 9.60 18.73 16.70
C LEU A 294 10.59 18.17 15.67
N ASP A 295 11.70 17.59 16.12
CA ASP A 295 12.71 16.98 15.26
C ASP A 295 12.14 15.77 14.49
N GLU A 296 11.34 14.91 15.12
CA GLU A 296 10.73 13.78 14.43
C GLU A 296 9.63 14.21 13.44
N ILE A 297 8.77 15.17 13.80
CA ILE A 297 7.78 15.74 12.87
C ILE A 297 8.48 16.35 11.65
N LYS A 298 9.54 17.13 11.86
CA LYS A 298 10.32 17.74 10.80
C LYS A 298 10.90 16.68 9.85
N LYS A 299 11.49 15.61 10.39
CA LYS A 299 12.00 14.48 9.58
C LYS A 299 10.92 13.81 8.75
N ILE A 300 9.73 13.58 9.33
CA ILE A 300 8.60 13.00 8.59
C ILE A 300 8.16 13.94 7.47
N GLN A 301 8.00 15.24 7.76
CA GLN A 301 7.60 16.25 6.78
C GLN A 301 8.59 16.35 5.62
N GLU A 302 9.89 16.40 5.91
CA GLU A 302 10.95 16.43 4.89
C GLU A 302 10.89 15.19 4.00
N SER A 303 10.80 13.99 4.58
CA SER A 303 10.70 12.75 3.81
C SER A 303 9.46 12.69 2.92
N LEU A 304 8.28 13.12 3.43
CA LEU A 304 7.06 13.14 2.62
C LEU A 304 7.12 14.19 1.50
N LYS A 305 7.68 15.36 1.76
CA LYS A 305 7.86 16.41 0.74
C LYS A 305 8.79 15.97 -0.38
N GLU A 306 9.91 15.34 -0.05
CA GLU A 306 10.86 14.81 -1.04
C GLU A 306 10.21 13.75 -1.93
N ARG A 307 9.51 12.79 -1.32
CA ARG A 307 8.76 11.75 -2.07
C ARG A 307 7.68 12.36 -2.94
N PHE A 308 6.89 13.27 -2.39
CA PHE A 308 5.81 13.91 -3.14
C PHE A 308 6.35 14.74 -4.30
N LYS A 309 7.51 15.40 -4.17
CA LYS A 309 8.12 16.15 -5.27
C LYS A 309 8.32 15.28 -6.51
N VAL A 310 8.92 14.09 -6.33
CA VAL A 310 9.14 13.12 -7.41
C VAL A 310 7.80 12.58 -7.93
N GLN A 311 6.93 12.14 -7.02
CA GLN A 311 5.66 11.52 -7.38
C GLN A 311 4.69 12.49 -8.09
N LYS A 312 4.72 13.78 -7.75
CA LYS A 312 3.88 14.80 -8.36
C LYS A 312 4.13 14.92 -9.87
N GLU A 313 5.39 14.93 -10.29
CA GLU A 313 5.77 15.03 -11.70
C GLU A 313 5.32 13.79 -12.47
N ILE A 314 5.54 12.61 -11.89
CA ILE A 314 5.07 11.33 -12.45
C ILE A 314 3.54 11.33 -12.60
N LEU A 315 2.81 11.64 -11.52
CA LEU A 315 1.35 11.68 -11.51
C LEU A 315 0.80 12.65 -12.56
N GLN A 316 1.40 13.83 -12.70
CA GLN A 316 0.96 14.81 -13.69
C GLN A 316 1.15 14.28 -15.11
N ALA A 317 2.35 13.79 -15.46
CA ALA A 317 2.65 13.25 -16.78
C ALA A 317 1.74 12.05 -17.12
N GLN A 318 1.51 11.19 -16.13
CA GLN A 318 0.63 10.04 -16.24
C GLN A 318 -0.84 10.44 -16.50
N LEU A 319 -1.37 11.40 -15.74
CA LEU A 319 -2.73 11.91 -15.93
C LEU A 319 -2.92 12.63 -17.28
N GLU A 320 -1.92 13.40 -17.74
CA GLU A 320 -1.92 14.03 -19.06
C GLU A 320 -1.98 12.98 -20.18
N ARG A 321 -1.23 11.88 -20.04
CA ARG A 321 -1.27 10.74 -20.97
C ARG A 321 -2.66 10.09 -21.00
N VAL A 322 -3.24 9.80 -19.83
CA VAL A 322 -4.58 9.21 -19.72
C VAL A 322 -5.65 10.16 -20.28
N TYR A 323 -5.53 11.46 -20.04
CA TYR A 323 -6.41 12.47 -20.61
C TYR A 323 -6.36 12.49 -22.15
N GLY A 324 -5.15 12.38 -22.72
CA GLY A 324 -4.96 12.22 -24.17
C GLY A 324 -5.68 10.99 -24.72
N TYR A 325 -5.51 9.84 -24.06
CA TYR A 325 -6.22 8.62 -24.46
C TYR A 325 -7.74 8.76 -24.35
N ALA A 326 -8.24 9.38 -23.28
CA ALA A 326 -9.67 9.62 -23.09
C ALA A 326 -10.27 10.46 -24.23
N THR A 327 -9.54 11.48 -24.67
CA THR A 327 -9.98 12.38 -25.76
C THR A 327 -10.04 11.64 -27.09
N LEU A 328 -9.02 10.82 -27.40
CA LEU A 328 -9.02 9.95 -28.58
C LEU A 328 -10.19 8.95 -28.55
N ALA A 329 -10.54 8.43 -27.37
CA ALA A 329 -11.62 7.46 -27.22
C ALA A 329 -12.99 8.08 -27.50
N LEU A 330 -13.14 9.40 -27.29
CA LEU A 330 -14.34 10.15 -27.63
C LEU A 330 -14.38 10.61 -29.09
N GLY A 331 -13.23 10.90 -29.69
CA GLY A 331 -13.13 11.43 -31.06
C GLY A 331 -13.40 10.40 -32.16
N ASN A 332 -13.30 9.10 -31.86
CA ASN A 332 -13.64 8.03 -32.79
C ASN A 332 -15.06 7.49 -32.51
N ASP A 333 -16.01 7.91 -33.34
CA ASP A 333 -17.36 7.36 -33.45
C ASP A 333 -17.38 6.04 -34.26
N GLN A 334 -16.23 5.40 -34.52
CA GLN A 334 -16.21 4.09 -35.19
C GLN A 334 -17.11 3.10 -34.44
N GLU A 335 -18.18 2.73 -35.13
CA GLU A 335 -19.13 1.72 -34.70
C GLU A 335 -18.43 0.36 -34.72
N VAL A 336 -18.36 -0.29 -33.57
CA VAL A 336 -17.81 -1.65 -33.36
C VAL A 336 -16.28 -1.74 -33.43
N LEU A 337 -15.62 -1.73 -32.26
CA LEU A 337 -14.25 -2.24 -32.12
C LEU A 337 -14.26 -3.76 -32.32
N LYS A 338 -13.57 -4.25 -33.35
CA LYS A 338 -13.35 -5.69 -33.55
C LYS A 338 -12.22 -6.15 -32.62
N GLY A 339 -12.51 -7.09 -31.73
CA GLY A 339 -11.49 -7.74 -30.91
C GLY A 339 -10.48 -8.48 -31.76
N LEU A 340 -9.21 -8.34 -31.40
CA LEU A 340 -8.10 -9.07 -32.00
C LEU A 340 -7.82 -10.32 -31.16
N GLU A 341 -7.53 -11.44 -31.81
CA GLU A 341 -7.07 -12.67 -31.12
C GLU A 341 -5.58 -12.57 -30.71
N SER A 342 -4.79 -11.75 -31.43
CA SER A 342 -3.38 -11.48 -31.15
C SER A 342 -2.97 -10.10 -31.70
N LEU A 343 -1.99 -9.47 -31.06
CA LEU A 343 -1.40 -8.19 -31.48
C LEU A 343 -0.64 -8.31 -32.81
N PRO A 344 -1.01 -7.57 -33.86
CA PRO A 344 -0.19 -7.45 -35.07
C PRO A 344 1.11 -6.66 -34.78
N ASP A 345 2.13 -6.88 -35.60
CA ASP A 345 3.36 -6.08 -35.59
C ASP A 345 3.07 -4.57 -35.70
N SER A 346 3.86 -3.72 -35.03
CA SER A 346 3.66 -2.26 -34.98
C SER A 346 3.58 -1.62 -36.38
N LYS A 347 4.28 -2.17 -37.37
CA LYS A 347 4.23 -1.70 -38.78
C LYS A 347 2.90 -2.02 -39.47
N VAL A 348 2.17 -3.03 -39.00
CA VAL A 348 0.85 -3.42 -39.52
C VAL A 348 -0.24 -2.51 -38.93
N ILE A 349 -0.04 -2.09 -37.68
CA ILE A 349 -0.92 -1.17 -36.96
C ILE A 349 -0.89 0.23 -37.59
N GLU A 350 0.29 0.73 -38.01
CA GLU A 350 0.39 2.02 -38.71
C GLU A 350 -0.26 2.03 -40.10
N LYS A 351 -0.30 0.87 -40.79
CA LYS A 351 -0.81 0.78 -42.17
C LYS A 351 -2.31 0.61 -42.30
N LYS A 352 -2.98 0.06 -41.28
CA LYS A 352 -4.42 -0.16 -41.27
C LYS A 352 -5.01 0.80 -40.24
N ALA A 353 -6.09 1.51 -40.55
CA ALA A 353 -6.75 2.48 -39.67
C ALA A 353 -7.41 1.85 -38.42
N TYR A 354 -6.74 0.90 -37.78
CA TYR A 354 -7.06 0.38 -36.48
C TYR A 354 -6.76 1.43 -35.43
N ILE A 355 -7.62 1.54 -34.44
CA ILE A 355 -7.36 2.38 -33.28
C ILE A 355 -6.31 1.64 -32.44
N ALA A 356 -5.06 2.04 -32.61
CA ALA A 356 -3.93 1.58 -31.81
C ALA A 356 -4.00 2.24 -30.44
N TRP A 357 -4.53 1.51 -29.46
CA TRP A 357 -4.27 1.83 -28.06
C TRP A 357 -2.94 1.16 -27.71
N PRO A 358 -1.99 1.83 -27.03
CA PRO A 358 -0.60 1.40 -26.91
C PRO A 358 -0.39 0.49 -25.71
N ALA A 359 0.28 -0.63 -26.00
CA ALA A 359 -0.35 -1.84 -25.62
C ALA A 359 0.28 -3.21 -25.90
N SER A 360 0.62 -3.96 -24.88
CA SER A 360 1.15 -5.30 -25.05
C SER A 360 0.56 -6.29 -24.05
N ASP A 361 0.56 -7.57 -24.44
CA ASP A 361 0.42 -8.70 -23.53
C ASP A 361 1.66 -8.89 -22.63
N ALA A 362 2.73 -8.15 -22.91
CA ALA A 362 3.88 -8.01 -22.04
C ALA A 362 3.54 -6.96 -20.98
N GLU A 363 3.37 -7.43 -19.75
CA GLU A 363 3.27 -6.57 -18.58
C GLU A 363 4.60 -6.65 -17.85
N GLU A 364 5.30 -5.53 -17.82
CA GLU A 364 6.40 -5.30 -16.89
C GLU A 364 5.83 -4.40 -15.82
N TRP A 365 5.74 -4.88 -14.58
CA TRP A 365 5.38 -4.08 -13.41
C TRP A 365 6.52 -3.10 -13.09
N LEU A 366 6.79 -2.18 -14.01
CA LEU A 366 7.43 -0.91 -13.73
C LEU A 366 6.36 0.17 -13.92
N ASP A 367 6.32 1.05 -12.93
CA ASP A 367 5.64 2.31 -12.68
C ASP A 367 5.48 3.31 -13.86
N GLU A 368 5.53 2.83 -15.09
CA GLU A 368 5.27 3.58 -16.30
C GLU A 368 3.86 3.23 -16.79
N ILE A 369 3.09 4.24 -17.20
CA ILE A 369 1.89 4.03 -18.04
C ILE A 369 2.39 3.55 -19.42
N GLY A 370 2.91 2.34 -19.44
CA GLY A 370 3.63 1.71 -20.53
C GLY A 370 2.78 0.58 -21.08
N SER A 371 2.37 0.76 -22.32
CA SER A 371 1.89 -0.27 -23.24
C SER A 371 0.83 -1.27 -22.71
N HIS A 372 -0.45 -0.88 -22.55
CA HIS A 372 -1.62 -1.81 -22.33
C HIS A 372 -2.62 -2.04 -23.50
N VAL A 373 -2.82 -3.30 -23.99
CA VAL A 373 -3.66 -3.64 -25.21
C VAL A 373 -5.12 -3.89 -24.97
N TYR A 374 -5.90 -3.36 -25.91
CA TYR A 374 -7.30 -3.67 -26.06
C TYR A 374 -7.48 -5.03 -26.77
N ILE A 375 -7.85 -6.05 -25.99
CA ILE A 375 -8.25 -7.38 -26.46
C ILE A 375 -9.74 -7.55 -26.18
N GLY A 376 -10.61 -6.98 -27.00
CA GLY A 376 -12.06 -7.13 -26.76
C GLY A 376 -12.90 -6.71 -27.96
N LYS A 377 -14.11 -7.25 -28.07
CA LYS A 377 -15.13 -6.73 -29.00
C LYS A 377 -15.92 -5.64 -28.27
N SER A 378 -16.21 -4.53 -28.95
CA SER A 378 -17.13 -3.52 -28.45
C SER A 378 -18.56 -4.06 -28.47
N GLU A 379 -19.37 -3.70 -27.46
CA GLU A 379 -20.80 -4.04 -27.41
C GLU A 379 -21.68 -2.97 -28.08
N CYS A 380 -21.06 -1.97 -28.71
CA CYS A 380 -21.81 -0.92 -29.39
C CYS A 380 -22.46 -1.50 -30.64
N GLN A 381 -23.80 -1.52 -30.67
CA GLN A 381 -24.53 -1.78 -31.90
C GLN A 381 -24.28 -0.62 -32.86
N SER A 382 -23.90 -0.94 -34.10
CA SER A 382 -23.83 0.05 -35.15
C SER A 382 -25.26 0.46 -35.52
N THR A 383 -25.56 1.75 -35.50
CA THR A 383 -26.80 2.26 -36.09
C THR A 383 -26.85 2.02 -37.60
N ALA A 384 -25.70 1.74 -38.25
CA ALA A 384 -25.63 1.38 -39.66
C ALA A 384 -26.24 0.00 -40.01
N LEU A 385 -26.20 -1.00 -39.12
CA LEU A 385 -26.68 -2.38 -39.43
C LEU A 385 -28.22 -2.52 -39.41
N ASN A 386 -28.94 -1.55 -38.85
CA ASN A 386 -30.41 -1.57 -38.83
C ASN A 386 -31.05 -0.91 -40.06
N ASN A 387 -30.28 -0.18 -40.87
CA ASN A 387 -30.78 0.50 -42.07
C ASN A 387 -30.58 -0.30 -43.36
N GLU A 388 -29.71 -1.31 -43.38
CA GLU A 388 -29.59 -2.23 -44.53
C GLU A 388 -30.65 -3.35 -44.47
N ASN A 389 -30.98 -3.88 -43.29
CA ASN A 389 -31.99 -4.94 -43.14
C ASN A 389 -33.46 -4.47 -43.32
N ASN A 390 -33.69 -3.17 -43.50
CA ASN A 390 -35.03 -2.60 -43.78
C ASN A 390 -35.22 -2.14 -45.24
N LYS A 391 -34.18 -2.24 -46.10
CA LYS A 391 -34.34 -2.02 -47.54
C LYS A 391 -34.73 -3.29 -48.30
N ASP A 392 -34.38 -4.47 -47.80
CA ASP A 392 -34.70 -5.75 -48.45
C ASP A 392 -36.07 -6.35 -48.04
N LYS A 393 -36.95 -5.55 -47.42
CA LYS A 393 -38.34 -5.95 -47.08
C LYS A 393 -39.42 -5.05 -47.69
N LYS A 394 -39.07 -4.26 -48.70
CA LYS A 394 -40.01 -3.52 -49.53
C LYS A 394 -39.63 -3.64 -51.01
N GLU A 395 -39.82 -4.83 -51.56
CA GLU A 395 -40.24 -5.03 -52.95
C GLU A 395 -41.36 -6.06 -52.99
#